data_AF-A0A0Q4N9D0-F1
#
_entry.id   AF-A0A0Q4N9D0-F1
#
_cell.length_a   1.000
_cell.length_b   1.000
_cell.length_c   1.000
_cell.angle_alpha   90.00
_cell.angle_beta   90.00
_cell.angle_gamma   90.00
#
_symmetry.space_group_name_H-M   'P 1'
#
loop_
_entity.id
_entity.type
_entity.pdbx_description
1 polymer ?
#
loop_
_entity_poly.entity_id
_entity_poly.type
_entity_poly.pdbx_seq_one_letter_code
_entity_poly.pdbx_strand_id
1 'polypeptide(L)'
;MKGYLPSVLMKPERSLKICVLNGSRQIEMVIDGQWVCLEVKPEAGLPRGIYQLADAKDPTQTRESAAYSSAIVHVNDRHVWQFSDDGIVKHARSLFKGEPKVGQPYDVSYEGGRGIAVDVPQQERAKHRVHTPESGLSLGR
;
A
#
# COMPACT_ATOMS: atom_id res chain seq x y z
N MET A 1 31.97 -0.31 24.43
CA MET A 1 31.36 -1.24 23.46
C MET A 1 30.57 -0.41 22.44
N LYS A 2 31.00 -0.35 21.18
CA LYS A 2 30.16 0.19 20.10
C LYS A 2 29.20 -0.94 19.70
N GLY A 3 27.92 -0.79 20.03
CA GLY A 3 26.89 -1.76 19.67
C GLY A 3 26.83 -1.91 18.16
N TYR A 4 26.80 -3.16 17.69
CA TYR A 4 26.55 -3.48 16.29
C TYR A 4 25.10 -3.10 16.01
N LEU A 5 24.86 -1.93 15.45
CA LEU A 5 23.59 -1.65 14.78
C LEU A 5 23.76 -2.26 13.39
N PRO A 6 23.13 -3.40 13.07
CA PRO A 6 23.10 -3.84 11.68
C PRO A 6 22.56 -2.66 10.89
N SER A 7 23.26 -2.28 9.83
CA SER A 7 22.75 -1.34 8.84
C SER A 7 21.55 -2.00 8.17
N VAL A 8 20.40 -2.01 8.85
CA VAL A 8 19.13 -1.94 8.16
C VAL A 8 19.32 -0.71 7.28
N LEU A 9 19.39 -0.91 5.97
CA LEU A 9 19.41 0.18 5.01
C LEU A 9 18.10 0.95 5.26
N MET A 10 18.17 1.90 6.18
CA MET A 10 17.01 2.67 6.61
C MET A 10 16.49 3.37 5.37
N LYS A 11 15.17 3.28 5.16
CA LYS A 11 14.55 4.02 4.07
C LYS A 11 14.78 5.52 4.29
N PRO A 12 14.81 6.34 3.23
CA PRO A 12 14.98 7.79 3.37
C PRO A 12 14.00 8.39 4.39
N GLU A 13 14.38 9.50 5.00
CA GLU A 13 13.55 10.27 5.91
C GLU A 13 12.13 10.48 5.31
N ARG A 14 11.10 10.40 6.17
CA ARG A 14 9.68 10.45 5.79
C ARG A 14 9.15 9.28 4.95
N SER A 15 9.93 8.22 4.74
CA SER A 15 9.43 7.00 4.12
C SER A 15 8.30 6.40 4.95
N LEU A 16 7.25 5.92 4.30
CA LEU A 16 6.07 5.35 4.93
C LEU A 16 6.01 3.84 4.76
N LYS A 17 5.50 3.15 5.77
CA LYS A 17 5.07 1.76 5.67
C LYS A 17 3.81 1.51 6.48
N ILE A 18 3.09 0.46 6.11
CA ILE A 18 1.94 -0.05 6.86
C ILE A 18 2.28 -1.44 7.36
N CYS A 19 2.25 -1.63 8.68
CA CYS A 19 2.44 -2.94 9.30
C CYS A 19 1.08 -3.47 9.75
N VAL A 20 0.59 -4.52 9.11
CA VAL A 20 -0.66 -5.18 9.48
C VAL A 20 -0.36 -6.41 10.32
N LEU A 21 -0.66 -6.31 11.61
CA LEU A 21 -0.47 -7.38 12.57
C LEU A 21 -1.49 -7.29 13.70
N ASN A 22 -1.87 -8.46 14.22
CA ASN A 22 -2.69 -8.62 15.41
C ASN A 22 -4.04 -7.87 15.34
N GLY A 23 -4.73 -7.92 14.19
CA GLY A 23 -6.03 -7.27 14.00
C GLY A 23 -5.95 -5.74 13.81
N SER A 24 -4.75 -5.19 13.68
CA SER A 24 -4.50 -3.76 13.54
C SER A 24 -3.56 -3.46 12.38
N ARG A 25 -3.58 -2.20 11.92
CA ARG A 25 -2.58 -1.65 11.02
C ARG A 25 -1.87 -0.48 11.72
N GLN A 26 -0.55 -0.53 11.74
CA GLN A 26 0.31 0.53 12.23
C GLN A 26 0.81 1.36 11.05
N ILE A 27 0.65 2.67 11.14
CA ILE A 27 1.16 3.63 10.16
C ILE A 27 2.49 4.14 10.69
N GLU A 28 3.57 3.73 10.05
CA GLU A 28 4.93 4.04 10.50
C GLU A 28 5.63 4.94 9.48
N MET A 29 6.43 5.86 9.99
CA MET A 29 7.25 6.78 9.20
C MET A 29 8.69 6.77 9.70
N VAL A 30 9.65 6.93 8.79
CA VAL A 30 11.03 7.24 9.19
C VAL A 30 11.10 8.67 9.70
N ILE A 31 11.44 8.84 10.97
CA ILE A 31 11.71 10.11 11.66
C ILE A 31 13.06 10.00 12.36
N ASP A 32 13.96 10.95 12.11
CA ASP A 32 15.33 10.97 12.65
C ASP A 32 16.08 9.65 12.41
N GLY A 33 15.86 9.05 11.23
CA GLY A 33 16.48 7.78 10.85
C GLY A 33 15.96 6.56 11.61
N GLN A 34 14.79 6.65 12.26
CA GLN A 34 14.12 5.55 12.96
C GLN A 34 12.69 5.36 12.48
N TRP A 35 12.18 4.13 12.45
CA TRP A 35 10.76 3.89 12.22
C TRP A 35 9.97 4.26 13.47
N VAL A 36 9.07 5.23 13.34
CA VAL A 36 8.19 5.70 14.41
C VAL A 36 6.74 5.38 14.03
N CYS A 37 6.02 4.71 14.94
CA CYS A 37 4.59 4.49 14.80
C CYS A 37 3.83 5.80 15.09
N LEU A 38 3.18 6.33 14.06
CA LEU A 38 2.42 7.56 14.15
C LEU A 38 0.99 7.31 14.61
N GLU A 39 0.40 6.20 14.16
CA GLU A 39 -1.01 5.91 14.39
C GLU A 39 -1.29 4.40 14.27
N VAL A 40 -2.25 3.90 15.04
CA VAL A 40 -2.75 2.53 14.97
C VAL A 40 -4.24 2.55 14.63
N LYS A 41 -4.64 1.81 13.59
CA LYS A 41 -6.04 1.70 13.12
C LYS A 41 -6.48 0.24 13.06
N PRO A 42 -7.78 -0.04 12.95
CA PRO A 42 -8.26 -1.39 12.62
C PRO A 42 -7.65 -1.92 11.31
N GLU A 43 -7.42 -3.22 11.23
CA GLU A 43 -6.87 -3.92 10.04
C GLU A 43 -7.65 -3.59 8.74
N ALA A 44 -8.97 -3.44 8.86
CA ALA A 44 -9.90 -3.20 7.75
C ALA A 44 -9.86 -4.27 6.65
N GLY A 45 -9.57 -5.52 7.01
CA GLY A 45 -9.52 -6.64 6.07
C GLY A 45 -8.28 -6.65 5.17
N LEU A 46 -7.26 -5.85 5.49
CA LEU A 46 -5.95 -5.97 4.85
C LEU A 46 -5.27 -7.26 5.31
N PRO A 47 -4.56 -7.99 4.42
CA PRO A 47 -3.77 -9.15 4.83
C PRO A 47 -2.68 -8.76 5.83
N ARG A 48 -2.25 -9.73 6.64
CA ARG A 48 -1.09 -9.53 7.53
C ARG A 48 0.18 -9.36 6.70
N GLY A 49 1.03 -8.42 7.07
CA GLY A 49 2.26 -8.14 6.35
C GLY A 49 2.85 -6.77 6.65
N ILE A 50 4.03 -6.50 6.08
CA ILE A 50 4.70 -5.19 6.11
C ILE A 50 4.70 -4.64 4.69
N TYR A 51 4.03 -3.51 4.50
CA TYR A 51 3.82 -2.87 3.20
C TYR A 51 4.68 -1.61 3.09
N GLN A 52 5.81 -1.71 2.40
CA GLN A 52 6.74 -0.59 2.19
C GLN A 52 6.18 0.38 1.15
N LEU A 53 5.49 1.43 1.58
CA LEU A 53 4.85 2.39 0.68
C LEU A 53 5.87 3.26 -0.07
N ALA A 54 7.08 3.40 0.46
CA ALA A 54 8.20 4.08 -0.19
C ALA A 54 8.68 3.38 -1.47
N ASP A 55 8.40 2.08 -1.60
CA ASP A 55 8.77 1.27 -2.77
C ASP A 55 7.63 1.17 -3.80
N ALA A 56 6.53 1.89 -3.56
CA ALA A 56 5.37 1.86 -4.44
C ALA A 56 5.70 2.45 -5.81
N LYS A 57 5.27 1.77 -6.86
CA LYS A 57 5.47 2.15 -8.26
C LYS A 57 4.52 3.28 -8.63
N ASP A 58 4.97 4.16 -9.53
CA ASP A 58 4.08 5.10 -10.18
C ASP A 58 3.38 4.40 -11.36
N PRO A 59 2.07 4.65 -11.59
CA PRO A 59 1.28 3.90 -12.57
C PRO A 59 1.80 4.06 -14.01
N THR A 60 2.30 5.26 -14.33
CA THR A 60 2.85 5.60 -15.66
C THR A 60 4.20 4.97 -15.96
N GLN A 61 4.95 4.54 -14.93
CA GLN A 61 6.20 3.79 -15.13
C GLN A 61 5.93 2.36 -15.60
N THR A 62 4.67 1.88 -15.50
CA THR A 62 4.36 0.48 -15.77
C THR A 62 3.92 0.21 -17.21
N ARG A 63 3.05 1.03 -17.86
CA ARG A 63 2.57 0.87 -19.25
C ARG A 63 1.91 2.16 -19.81
N GLU A 64 1.76 2.28 -21.14
CA GLU A 64 0.96 3.34 -21.81
C GLU A 64 -0.52 3.32 -21.38
N SER A 65 -1.03 2.11 -21.12
CA SER A 65 -2.33 1.86 -20.50
C SER A 65 -2.15 0.89 -19.33
N ALA A 66 -2.64 1.25 -18.15
CA ALA A 66 -2.55 0.41 -16.95
C ALA A 66 -3.90 0.37 -16.23
N ALA A 67 -4.23 -0.78 -15.64
CA ALA A 67 -5.45 -0.97 -14.85
C ALA A 67 -5.12 -1.73 -13.57
N TYR A 68 -5.73 -1.30 -12.46
CA TYR A 68 -5.51 -1.84 -11.12
C TYR A 68 -6.87 -2.06 -10.47
N SER A 69 -7.08 -3.27 -9.94
CA SER A 69 -8.39 -3.73 -9.50
C SER A 69 -8.27 -4.53 -8.20
N SER A 70 -7.70 -3.90 -7.18
CA SER A 70 -7.46 -4.53 -5.86
C SER A 70 -7.66 -3.55 -4.71
N ALA A 71 -7.47 -4.03 -3.48
CA ALA A 71 -7.76 -3.26 -2.27
C ALA A 71 -6.81 -2.07 -2.07
N ILE A 72 -7.37 -0.97 -1.55
CA ILE A 72 -6.60 0.19 -1.09
C ILE A 72 -5.83 -0.19 0.19
N VAL A 73 -4.52 0.03 0.20
CA VAL A 73 -3.61 -0.25 1.34
C VAL A 73 -3.59 0.92 2.33
N HIS A 74 -3.50 2.14 1.81
CA HIS A 74 -3.41 3.35 2.62
C HIS A 74 -3.88 4.57 1.83
N VAL A 75 -4.30 5.60 2.55
CA VAL A 75 -4.75 6.89 2.01
C VAL A 75 -4.19 7.99 2.89
N ASN A 76 -3.68 9.05 2.26
CA ASN A 76 -3.47 10.33 2.92
C ASN A 76 -3.96 11.47 2.02
N ASP A 77 -3.71 12.71 2.43
CA ASP A 77 -4.22 13.91 1.73
C ASP A 77 -3.72 14.05 0.29
N ARG A 78 -2.61 13.40 -0.06
CA ARG A 78 -1.94 13.55 -1.36
C ARG A 78 -1.98 12.30 -2.22
N HIS A 79 -1.98 11.12 -1.61
CA HIS A 79 -1.84 9.86 -2.33
C HIS A 79 -2.75 8.76 -1.81
N VAL A 80 -3.03 7.82 -2.70
CA VAL A 80 -3.73 6.57 -2.44
C VAL A 80 -2.82 5.43 -2.87
N TRP A 81 -2.59 4.47 -1.99
CA TRP A 81 -1.80 3.28 -2.28
C TRP A 81 -2.71 2.09 -2.46
N GLN A 82 -2.50 1.33 -3.52
CA GLN A 82 -3.32 0.19 -3.90
C GLN A 82 -2.45 -1.03 -4.15
N PHE A 83 -2.93 -2.22 -3.81
CA PHE A 83 -2.28 -3.44 -4.26
C PHE A 83 -2.38 -3.59 -5.78
N SER A 84 -1.38 -4.26 -6.35
CA SER A 84 -1.33 -4.68 -7.74
C SER A 84 -0.74 -6.08 -7.82
N ASP A 85 -0.69 -6.64 -9.02
CA ASP A 85 -0.06 -7.95 -9.25
C ASP A 85 1.46 -7.92 -9.01
N ASP A 86 2.08 -6.74 -9.07
CA ASP A 86 3.53 -6.55 -8.99
C ASP A 86 3.92 -5.58 -7.85
N GLY A 87 3.25 -5.74 -6.70
CA GLY A 87 3.49 -4.97 -5.48
C GLY A 87 2.44 -3.90 -5.23
N ILE A 88 2.87 -2.69 -4.88
CA ILE A 88 1.99 -1.57 -4.52
C ILE A 88 2.16 -0.45 -5.53
N VAL A 89 1.05 0.16 -5.93
CA VAL A 89 1.02 1.33 -6.81
C VAL A 89 0.52 2.54 -6.04
N LYS A 90 1.10 3.70 -6.32
CA LYS A 90 0.77 4.98 -5.70
C LYS A 90 0.06 5.87 -6.71
N HIS A 91 -1.17 6.26 -6.39
CA HIS A 91 -2.00 7.14 -7.20
C HIS A 91 -2.12 8.53 -6.57
N ALA A 92 -2.41 9.53 -7.39
CA ALA A 92 -2.78 10.85 -6.88
C ALA A 92 -4.15 10.79 -6.19
N ARG A 93 -4.27 11.41 -5.00
CA ARG A 93 -5.50 11.43 -4.21
C ARG A 93 -6.67 12.11 -4.94
N SER A 94 -6.38 13.08 -5.80
CA SER A 94 -7.34 13.84 -6.61
C SER A 94 -8.11 12.99 -7.63
N LEU A 95 -7.65 11.78 -7.97
CA LEU A 95 -8.36 10.89 -8.88
C LEU A 95 -9.63 10.30 -8.27
N PHE A 96 -9.71 10.27 -6.94
CA PHE A 96 -10.78 9.58 -6.22
C PHE A 96 -11.83 10.57 -5.72
N LYS A 97 -13.10 10.28 -6.04
CA LYS A 97 -14.24 11.01 -5.49
C LYS A 97 -14.51 10.59 -4.05
N GLY A 98 -14.74 11.57 -3.17
CA GLY A 98 -14.92 11.31 -1.74
C GLY A 98 -13.65 10.71 -1.11
N GLU A 99 -13.78 10.08 0.06
CA GLU A 99 -12.66 9.43 0.77
C GLU A 99 -12.58 7.93 0.44
N PRO A 100 -11.51 7.47 -0.24
CA PRO A 100 -11.31 6.05 -0.50
C PRO A 100 -11.20 5.24 0.78
N LYS A 101 -11.79 4.05 0.77
CA LYS A 101 -11.83 3.19 1.94
C LYS A 101 -10.70 2.16 1.88
N VAL A 102 -9.81 2.20 2.87
CA VAL A 102 -8.77 1.18 3.05
C VAL A 102 -9.41 -0.21 3.19
N GLY A 103 -8.82 -1.20 2.53
CA GLY A 103 -9.28 -2.59 2.47
C GLY A 103 -10.36 -2.85 1.42
N GLN A 104 -10.93 -1.82 0.79
CA GLN A 104 -11.93 -2.00 -0.26
C GLN A 104 -11.28 -1.94 -1.64
N PRO A 105 -11.76 -2.75 -2.60
CA PRO A 105 -11.26 -2.70 -3.97
C PRO A 105 -11.74 -1.43 -4.68
N TYR A 106 -10.87 -0.89 -5.53
CA TYR A 106 -11.16 0.20 -6.46
C TYR A 106 -10.67 -0.21 -7.84
N ASP A 107 -11.35 0.25 -8.88
CA ASP A 107 -10.85 0.15 -10.24
C ASP A 107 -10.18 1.47 -10.62
N VAL A 108 -8.88 1.41 -10.89
CA VAL A 108 -8.08 2.56 -11.30
C VAL A 108 -7.45 2.26 -12.64
N SER A 109 -7.79 3.02 -13.67
CA SER A 109 -7.22 2.91 -15.01
C SER A 109 -6.48 4.18 -15.41
N TYR A 110 -5.46 4.03 -16.25
CA TYR A 110 -4.72 5.12 -16.87
C TYR A 110 -4.71 4.94 -18.38
N GLU A 111 -4.98 6.02 -19.10
CA GLU A 111 -4.87 6.09 -20.56
C GLU A 111 -4.29 7.45 -20.95
N GLY A 112 -3.20 7.45 -21.74
CA GLY A 112 -2.53 8.69 -22.16
C GLY A 112 -2.10 9.58 -20.99
N GLY A 113 -1.72 8.96 -19.86
CA GLY A 113 -1.32 9.67 -18.63
C GLY A 113 -2.48 10.22 -17.79
N ARG A 114 -3.75 10.03 -18.21
CA ARG A 114 -4.94 10.43 -17.44
C ARG A 114 -5.47 9.23 -16.66
N GLY A 115 -5.54 9.39 -15.33
CA GLY A 115 -6.10 8.38 -14.44
C GLY A 115 -7.60 8.59 -14.20
N ILE A 116 -8.34 7.49 -14.04
CA ILE A 116 -9.73 7.48 -13.58
C ILE A 116 -9.82 6.44 -12.46
N ALA A 117 -10.43 6.80 -11.34
CA ALA A 117 -10.71 5.89 -10.23
C ALA A 117 -12.21 5.75 -10.00
N VAL A 118 -12.67 4.51 -9.86
CA VAL A 118 -14.08 4.14 -9.65
C VAL A 118 -14.18 3.23 -8.43
N ASP A 119 -15.12 3.52 -7.54
CA ASP A 119 -15.45 2.61 -6.42
C ASP A 119 -16.14 1.37 -6.98
N VAL A 120 -15.64 0.19 -6.62
CA VAL A 120 -16.26 -1.07 -7.01
C VAL A 120 -17.56 -1.25 -6.21
N PRO A 121 -18.71 -1.44 -6.87
CA PRO A 121 -19.99 -1.68 -6.19
C PRO A 121 -19.91 -2.86 -5.22
N GLN A 122 -20.56 -2.76 -4.06
CA GLN A 122 -20.48 -3.79 -3.00
C GLN A 122 -20.75 -5.22 -3.49
N GLN A 123 -21.67 -5.38 -4.44
CA GLN A 123 -22.07 -6.66 -5.03
C GLN A 123 -20.94 -7.33 -5.84
N GLU A 124 -19.98 -6.54 -6.32
CA GLU A 124 -18.88 -7.00 -7.17
C GLU A 124 -17.59 -7.22 -6.39
N ARG A 125 -17.46 -6.65 -5.18
CA ARG A 125 -16.23 -6.69 -4.37
C ARG A 125 -15.72 -8.09 -4.08
N ALA A 126 -16.60 -9.07 -3.92
CA ALA A 126 -16.22 -10.47 -3.68
C ALA A 126 -15.51 -11.13 -4.89
N LYS A 127 -15.64 -10.54 -6.08
CA LYS A 127 -14.96 -11.00 -7.30
C LYS A 127 -13.53 -10.47 -7.41
N HIS A 128 -13.19 -9.42 -6.67
CA HIS A 128 -11.86 -8.84 -6.70
C HIS A 128 -10.90 -9.63 -5.80
N ARG A 129 -9.69 -9.81 -6.30
CA ARG A 129 -8.68 -10.65 -5.66
C ARG A 129 -8.17 -9.98 -4.39
N VAL A 130 -8.21 -10.72 -3.28
CA VAL A 130 -7.48 -10.35 -2.06
C VAL A 130 -6.00 -10.57 -2.33
N HIS A 131 -5.21 -9.51 -2.26
CA HIS A 131 -3.76 -9.60 -2.37
C HIS A 131 -3.25 -10.56 -1.29
N THR A 132 -2.57 -11.63 -1.66
CA THR A 132 -1.86 -12.49 -0.70
C THR A 132 -0.38 -12.17 -0.89
N PRO A 133 0.31 -11.61 0.11
CA PRO A 133 1.76 -11.47 0.00
C PRO A 133 2.35 -12.86 -0.25
N GLU A 134 3.23 -13.01 -1.24
CA GLU A 134 4.02 -14.25 -1.33
C GLU A 134 4.70 -14.46 0.02
N SER A 135 4.48 -15.64 0.60
CA SER A 135 5.08 -16.01 1.87
C SER A 135 6.58 -16.23 1.66
N GLY A 136 7.34 -15.14 1.66
CA GLY A 136 8.79 -15.12 1.68
C GLY A 136 9.35 -15.55 3.04
N LEU A 137 8.90 -16.68 3.57
CA LEU A 137 9.53 -17.41 4.66
C LEU A 137 9.29 -18.91 4.43
N SER A 138 10.00 -19.49 3.45
CA SER A 138 10.33 -20.91 3.56
C SER A 138 11.33 -21.03 4.71
N LEU A 139 10.85 -21.28 5.92
CA LEU A 139 11.68 -21.90 6.94
C LEU A 139 11.99 -23.30 6.42
N GLY A 140 13.17 -23.46 5.83
CA GLY A 140 13.74 -24.75 5.49
C GLY A 140 13.65 -25.66 6.71
N ARG A 141 13.04 -26.82 6.52
CA ARG A 141 13.24 -27.97 7.38
C ARG A 141 14.46 -28.74 6.89
#